data_AF-A0A2S0QB31-F1
#
_entry.id   AF-A0A2S0QB31-F1
#
_cell.length_a   1.000
_cell.length_b   1.000
_cell.length_c   1.000
_cell.angle_alpha   90.00
_cell.angle_beta   90.00
_cell.angle_gamma   90.00
#
_symmetry.space_group_name_H-M   'P 1'
#
loop_
_entity.id
_entity.type
_entity.pdbx_description
1 polymer ?
#
loop_
_entity_poly.entity_id
_entity_poly.type
_entity_poly.pdbx_seq_one_letter_code
_entity_poly.pdbx_strand_id
1 'polypeptide(L)' 'MITVLTLLLYLFITINVGRARAKYKVLPPQMTGNPDFERVVRVQQNTLEQMVFFLPALWLFCYIKPRQN' A
#
# COMPACT_ATOMS: atom_id res chain seq x y z
N MET A 1 7.62 2.32 15.54
CA MET A 1 6.14 2.50 15.60
C MET A 1 5.54 2.93 14.26
N ILE A 2 6.21 3.80 13.48
CA ILE A 2 5.73 4.24 12.16
C ILE A 2 5.66 3.09 11.13
N THR A 3 6.65 2.18 11.13
CA THR A 3 6.67 1.01 10.24
C THR A 3 5.43 0.14 10.35
N VAL A 4 4.98 -0.16 11.57
CA VAL A 4 3.77 -0.95 11.83
C VAL A 4 2.53 -0.21 11.32
N LEU A 5 2.43 1.10 11.57
CA LEU A 5 1.31 1.91 11.05
C LEU A 5 1.25 1.90 9.52
N THR A 6 2.41 1.99 8.85
CA THR A 6 2.51 1.89 7.39
C THR A 6 2.01 0.54 6.88
N LEU A 7 2.36 -0.56 7.55
CA LEU A 7 1.87 -1.90 7.19
C LEU A 7 0.37 -2.05 7.42
N LEU A 8 -0.17 -1.52 8.53
CA LEU A 8 -1.61 -1.53 8.81
C LEU A 8 -2.41 -0.73 7.77
N LEU A 9 -1.91 0.45 7.38
CA LEU A 9 -2.50 1.24 6.30
C LEU A 9 -2.51 0.45 4.99
N TYR A 10 -1.41 -0.22 4.66
CA TYR A 10 -1.31 -1.03 3.45
C TYR A 10 -2.27 -2.22 3.45
N LEU A 11 -2.43 -2.88 4.60
CA LEU A 11 -3.40 -3.96 4.78
C LEU A 11 -4.84 -3.45 4.56
N PHE A 12 -5.17 -2.27 5.10
CA PHE A 12 -6.48 -1.64 4.89
C PHE A 12 -6.75 -1.34 3.41
N ILE A 13 -5.77 -0.79 2.69
CA ILE A 13 -5.87 -0.56 1.24
C ILE A 13 -6.07 -1.89 0.49
N THR A 14 -5.36 -2.94 0.88
CA THR A 14 -5.48 -4.27 0.28
C THR A 14 -6.87 -4.88 0.50
N ILE A 15 -7.45 -4.73 1.69
CA ILE A 15 -8.84 -5.14 1.98
C ILE A 15 -9.83 -4.39 1.07
N ASN A 16 -9.60 -3.09 0.83
CA ASN A 16 -10.46 -2.31 -0.07
C ASN A 16 -10.39 -2.80 -1.52
N VAL A 17 -9.23 -3.27 -2.01
CA VAL A 17 -9.14 -3.96 -3.31
C VAL A 17 -9.99 -5.24 -3.29
N GLY A 18 -9.92 -6.05 -2.22
CA GLY A 18 -10.76 -7.25 -2.06
C GLY A 18 -12.27 -6.94 -2.10
N ARG A 19 -12.68 -5.87 -1.41
CA ARG A 19 -14.07 -5.38 -1.46
C ARG A 19 -14.47 -4.89 -2.86
N ALA A 20 -13.58 -4.19 -3.54
CA ALA A 20 -13.80 -3.74 -4.91
C ALA A 20 -13.93 -4.91 -5.89
N ARG A 21 -13.17 -6.00 -5.72
CA ARG A 21 -13.33 -7.23 -6.52
C ARG A 21 -14.75 -7.78 -6.42
N ALA A 22 -15.27 -7.91 -5.20
CA ALA A 22 -16.63 -8.38 -4.97
C ALA A 22 -17.67 -7.42 -5.58
N LYS A 23 -17.48 -6.10 -5.41
CA LYS A 23 -18.40 -5.06 -5.91
C LYS A 23 -18.46 -5.02 -7.45
N TYR A 24 -17.31 -5.05 -8.11
CA TYR A 24 -17.19 -4.93 -9.57
C TYR A 24 -17.14 -6.28 -10.29
N LYS A 25 -17.28 -7.39 -9.55
CA LYS A 25 -17.28 -8.78 -10.04
C LYS A 25 -16.02 -9.14 -10.86
N VAL A 26 -14.88 -8.59 -10.49
CA VAL A 26 -13.58 -8.90 -11.11
C VAL A 26 -12.89 -10.00 -10.31
N LEU A 27 -13.07 -11.24 -10.76
CA LEU A 27 -12.51 -12.42 -10.12
C LEU A 27 -10.98 -12.48 -10.32
N PRO A 28 -10.22 -12.94 -9.31
CA PRO A 28 -8.81 -13.30 -9.50
C PRO A 28 -8.67 -14.35 -10.62
N PRO A 29 -7.58 -14.34 -11.41
CA PRO A 29 -6.40 -13.48 -11.34
C PRO A 29 -6.55 -12.14 -12.07
N GLN A 30 -7.73 -11.82 -12.60
CA GLN A 30 -7.92 -10.65 -13.45
C GLN A 30 -7.70 -9.34 -12.67
N MET A 31 -6.97 -8.41 -13.28
CA MET A 31 -6.62 -7.11 -12.71
C MET A 31 -7.24 -5.92 -13.47
N THR A 32 -7.99 -6.21 -14.53
CA THR A 32 -8.60 -5.24 -15.44
C THR A 32 -10.10 -5.54 -15.60
N GLY A 33 -10.86 -4.56 -16.05
CA GLY A 33 -12.30 -4.70 -16.30
C GLY A 33 -13.04 -3.40 -16.06
N ASN A 34 -13.57 -3.21 -14.85
CA ASN A 34 -14.27 -1.97 -14.51
C ASN A 34 -13.26 -0.84 -14.24
N PRO A 35 -13.41 0.35 -14.84
CA PRO A 35 -12.48 1.47 -14.64
C PRO A 35 -12.37 1.93 -13.18
N ASP A 36 -13.43 1.82 -12.38
CA ASP A 36 -13.36 2.10 -10.94
C ASP A 36 -12.57 1.04 -10.17
N PHE A 37 -12.70 -0.23 -10.56
CA PHE A 37 -11.89 -1.30 -9.98
C PHE A 37 -10.41 -1.09 -10.28
N GLU A 38 -10.09 -0.75 -11.53
CA GLU A 38 -8.72 -0.46 -11.95
C GLU A 38 -8.13 0.71 -11.15
N ARG A 39 -8.88 1.80 -10.93
CA ARG A 39 -8.43 2.91 -10.07
C ARG A 39 -8.06 2.43 -8.66
N VAL A 40 -8.91 1.61 -8.03
CA VAL A 40 -8.65 1.09 -6.68
C VAL A 40 -7.39 0.21 -6.64
N VAL A 41 -7.22 -0.67 -7.64
CA VAL A 41 -6.02 -1.50 -7.79
C VAL A 41 -4.77 -0.63 -8.01
N ARG A 42 -4.85 0.40 -8.84
CA ARG A 42 -3.72 1.28 -9.13
C ARG A 42 -3.29 2.09 -7.90
N VAL A 43 -4.24 2.53 -7.06
CA VAL A 43 -3.91 3.15 -5.76
C VAL A 43 -3.12 2.19 -4.87
N GLN A 44 -3.53 0.92 -4.80
CA GLN A 44 -2.83 -0.11 -4.01
C GLN A 44 -1.43 -0.39 -4.56
N GLN A 45 -1.28 -0.52 -5.88
CA GLN A 45 0.02 -0.72 -6.53
C GLN A 45 0.96 0.47 -6.35
N ASN A 46 0.50 1.69 -6.64
CA ASN A 46 1.30 2.91 -6.47
C ASN A 46 1.76 3.07 -5.01
N THR A 47 0.89 2.74 -4.04
CA THR A 47 1.26 2.78 -2.62
C THR A 47 2.33 1.76 -2.28
N LEU A 48 2.27 0.54 -2.84
CA LEU A 48 3.31 -0.47 -2.67
C LEU A 48 4.64 -0.01 -3.26
N GLU A 49 4.63 0.55 -4.47
CA GLU A 49 5.84 1.08 -5.13
C GLU A 49 6.51 2.18 -4.29
N GLN A 50 5.73 3.10 -3.72
CA GLN A 50 6.27 4.14 -2.82
C GLN A 50 6.80 3.56 -1.51
N MET A 51 6.17 2.49 -0.98
CA MET A 51 6.58 1.86 0.27
C MET A 51 7.98 1.27 0.21
N VAL A 52 8.38 0.76 -0.96
CA VAL A 52 9.73 0.22 -1.21
C VAL A 52 10.81 1.27 -0.98
N PHE A 53 10.54 2.55 -1.28
CA PHE A 53 11.48 3.64 -0.98
C PHE A 53 11.28 4.23 0.42
N PHE A 54 10.03 4.38 0.83
CA PHE A 54 9.68 4.99 2.12
C PHE A 54 10.26 4.22 3.31
N LEU A 55 10.14 2.89 3.33
CA LEU A 55 10.62 2.09 4.46
C LEU A 55 12.15 2.19 4.62
N PRO A 56 13.00 1.91 3.61
CA PRO A 56 14.44 2.11 3.75
C PRO A 56 14.83 3.53 4.17
N ALA A 57 14.20 4.56 3.59
CA ALA A 57 14.46 5.94 3.96
C ALA A 57 14.10 6.25 5.43
N LEU A 58 12.96 5.73 5.91
CA LEU A 58 12.52 5.86 7.30
C LEU A 58 13.51 5.22 8.28
N TRP A 59 13.98 4.01 7.97
CA TRP A 59 14.94 3.29 8.81
C TRP A 59 16.31 3.97 8.79
N LEU A 60 16.77 4.41 7.61
CA LEU A 60 18.01 5.16 7.46
C LEU A 60 17.97 6.46 8.24
N PHE A 61 16.85 7.19 8.22
CA PHE A 61 16.67 8.40 9.03
C PHE A 61 16.75 8.10 10.54
N CYS A 62 16.09 7.04 11.01
CA CYS A 62 16.19 6.60 12.39
C CYS A 62 17.62 6.22 12.80
N TYR A 63 18.39 5.65 11.87
CA TYR A 63 19.77 5.25 12.11
C TYR A 63 20.76 6.42 12.06
N ILE A 64 20.66 7.29 11.05
CA ILE A 64 21.56 8.42 10.81
C ILE A 64 21.32 9.60 11.76
N LYS A 65 20.14 9.72 12.39
CA LYS A 65 19.96 10.61 13.53
C LYS A 65 20.25 9.86 14.84
N PRO A 66 21.51 9.70 15.29
CA PRO A 66 21.76 9.39 16.67
C PRO A 66 21.33 10.62 17.47
N ARG A 67 20.43 10.35 18.44
CA ARG A 67 20.09 11.16 19.60
C ARG A 67 20.99 12.41 19.76
N GLN A 68 20.48 13.57 19.35
CA GLN A 68 21.01 14.86 19.77
C GLN A 68 20.86 14.89 21.30
N ASN A 69 21.97 14.69 22.01
CA ASN A 69 22.07 14.78 23.46
C ASN A 69 22.58 16.17 23.82
#